data_AF-A0A7S1SDB7-F1
#
_entry.id   AF-A0A7S1SDB7-F1
#
_cell.length_a   1.000
_cell.length_b   1.000
_cell.length_c   1.000
_cell.angle_alpha   90.00
_cell.angle_beta   90.00
_cell.angle_gamma   90.00
#
_symmetry.space_group_name_H-M   'P 1'
#
loop_
_entity.id
_entity.type
_entity.pdbx_description
1 polymer ?
#
loop_
_entity_poly.entity_id
_entity_poly.type
_entity_poly.pdbx_seq_one_letter_code
_entity_poly.pdbx_strand_id
1 'polypeptide(L)'
;KATCSVTVADPSLDDCPLISCTDGFESLTGYRRSEILGRNCRFLNQGLSMDMNLRKALWQTVHHGTDFVGILQNRKKSGELFSNFLCMTPMLLRGKSYLIGVQADATTEWIDLNNPIHMQKLRNLAQILPAKLEAYIQTQTQDYYRR
;
A
#
# COMPACT_ATOMS: atom_id res chain seq x y z
N LYS A 1 16.13 10.90 7.55
CA LYS A 1 15.89 10.26 6.23
C LYS A 1 14.41 9.88 6.19
N ALA A 2 13.59 10.52 5.37
CA ALA A 2 12.21 10.07 5.17
C ALA A 2 12.27 8.73 4.40
N THR A 3 12.11 7.62 5.11
CA THR A 3 12.01 6.30 4.51
C THR A 3 10.62 6.18 3.88
N CYS A 4 10.56 6.07 2.55
CA CYS A 4 9.31 5.87 1.82
C CYS A 4 8.57 4.66 2.41
N SER A 5 7.26 4.79 2.64
CA SER A 5 6.44 3.68 3.10
C SER A 5 5.93 2.91 1.90
N VAL A 6 6.51 1.72 1.70
CA VAL A 6 6.17 0.79 0.62
C VAL A 6 5.86 -0.60 1.18
N THR A 7 4.85 -1.26 0.60
CA THR A 7 4.45 -2.64 0.86
C THR A 7 4.31 -3.44 -0.42
N VAL A 8 4.55 -4.75 -0.34
CA VAL A 8 4.30 -5.71 -1.42
C VAL A 8 3.30 -6.74 -0.93
N ALA A 9 2.22 -6.96 -1.68
CA ALA A 9 1.22 -7.99 -1.42
C ALA A 9 1.21 -9.04 -2.54
N ASP A 10 0.85 -10.26 -2.19
CA ASP A 10 0.69 -11.35 -3.16
C ASP A 10 -0.79 -11.69 -3.36
N PRO A 11 -1.42 -11.23 -4.45
CA PRO A 11 -2.84 -11.49 -4.72
C PRO A 11 -3.14 -12.95 -5.10
N SER A 12 -2.13 -13.79 -5.32
CA SER A 12 -2.34 -15.22 -5.62
C SER A 12 -2.47 -16.09 -4.36
N LEU A 13 -2.12 -15.56 -3.19
CA LEU A 13 -2.29 -16.24 -1.91
C LEU A 13 -3.65 -15.91 -1.30
N ASP A 14 -4.14 -16.82 -0.44
CA ASP A 14 -5.40 -16.61 0.28
C ASP A 14 -5.37 -15.27 1.03
N ASP A 15 -6.45 -14.52 0.88
CA ASP A 15 -6.63 -13.21 1.51
C ASP A 15 -5.66 -12.08 1.06
N CYS A 16 -4.84 -12.27 0.03
CA CYS A 16 -3.88 -11.27 -0.48
C CYS A 16 -3.00 -10.66 0.63
N PRO A 17 -2.13 -11.46 1.27
CA PRO A 17 -1.32 -11.03 2.39
C PRO A 17 -0.16 -10.14 1.93
N LEU A 18 0.28 -9.27 2.83
CA LEU A 18 1.54 -8.54 2.69
C LEU A 18 2.71 -9.51 2.85
N ILE A 19 3.59 -9.57 1.86
CA ILE A 19 4.78 -10.41 1.84
C ILE A 19 6.07 -9.61 2.12
N SER A 20 6.00 -8.28 1.99
CA SER A 20 7.09 -7.38 2.39
C SER A 20 6.56 -5.99 2.77
N CYS A 21 7.30 -5.33 3.64
CA CYS A 21 7.12 -3.91 3.97
C CYS A 21 8.48 -3.27 4.25
N THR A 22 8.56 -1.97 4.00
CA THR A 22 9.71 -1.12 4.35
C THR A 22 9.65 -0.67 5.81
N ASP A 23 10.80 -0.22 6.35
CA ASP A 23 10.85 0.39 7.69
C ASP A 23 10.04 1.69 7.77
N GLY A 24 9.83 2.35 6.63
CA GLY A 24 8.93 3.50 6.51
C GLY A 24 7.48 3.14 6.82
N PHE A 25 7.02 1.96 6.37
CA PHE A 25 5.66 1.48 6.68
C PHE A 25 5.53 1.05 8.15
N GLU A 26 6.57 0.44 8.73
CA GLU A 26 6.61 0.17 10.17
C GLU A 26 6.53 1.46 10.98
N SER A 27 7.30 2.47 10.59
CA SER A 27 7.32 3.79 11.25
C SER A 27 5.99 4.53 11.10
N LEU A 28 5.35 4.47 9.92
CA LEU A 28 4.07 5.11 9.64
C LEU A 28 2.94 4.50 10.48
N THR A 29 2.91 3.17 10.60
CA THR A 29 1.77 2.44 11.18
C THR A 29 1.98 2.07 12.64
N GLY A 30 3.23 2.04 13.11
CA GLY A 30 3.63 1.59 14.44
C GLY A 30 3.62 0.07 14.63
N TYR A 31 3.28 -0.71 13.59
CA TYR A 31 3.36 -2.17 13.62
C TYR A 31 4.76 -2.64 13.22
N ARG A 32 5.25 -3.70 13.89
CA ARG A 32 6.50 -4.35 13.48
C ARG A 32 6.27 -5.26 12.28
N ARG A 33 7.31 -5.48 11.48
CA ARG A 33 7.28 -6.39 10.31
C ARG A 33 6.73 -7.77 10.66
N SER A 34 7.08 -8.33 11.82
CA SER A 34 6.55 -9.62 12.29
C SER A 34 5.03 -9.63 12.55
N GLU A 35 4.42 -8.46 12.74
CA GLU A 35 2.98 -8.29 12.93
C GLU A 35 2.25 -7.93 11.62
N ILE A 36 3.00 -7.61 10.56
CA ILE A 36 2.50 -7.14 9.25
C ILE A 36 2.52 -8.28 8.24
N LEU A 37 3.64 -9.00 8.14
CA LEU A 37 3.83 -10.03 7.12
C LEU A 37 2.85 -11.19 7.30
N GLY A 38 2.34 -11.71 6.18
CA GLY A 38 1.35 -12.78 6.16
C GLY A 38 -0.10 -12.32 6.41
N ARG A 39 -0.35 -11.02 6.57
CA ARG A 39 -1.70 -10.47 6.82
C ARG A 39 -2.14 -9.56 5.69
N ASN A 40 -3.44 -9.55 5.41
CA ASN A 40 -4.01 -8.53 4.54
C ASN A 40 -3.92 -7.13 5.19
N CYS A 41 -3.56 -6.12 4.41
CA CYS A 41 -3.40 -4.73 4.87
C CYS A 41 -4.65 -4.11 5.51
N ARG A 42 -5.84 -4.73 5.35
CA ARG A 42 -7.08 -4.27 5.99
C ARG A 42 -7.05 -4.23 7.51
N PHE A 43 -6.04 -4.81 8.17
CA PHE A 43 -5.85 -4.59 9.61
C PHE A 43 -5.77 -3.10 9.98
N LEU A 44 -5.35 -2.23 9.06
CA LEU A 44 -5.32 -0.78 9.24
C LEU A 44 -6.70 -0.11 9.19
N ASN A 45 -7.73 -0.77 8.67
CA ASN A 45 -9.08 -0.18 8.54
C ASN A 45 -10.19 -0.99 9.22
N GLN A 46 -9.83 -1.94 10.09
CA GLN A 46 -10.81 -2.67 10.90
C GLN A 46 -11.64 -1.72 11.77
N GLY A 47 -12.96 -1.91 11.73
CA GLY A 47 -13.92 -1.09 12.48
C GLY A 47 -14.11 0.33 11.92
N LEU A 48 -13.58 0.64 10.74
CA LEU A 48 -13.80 1.90 10.04
C LEU A 48 -14.72 1.69 8.84
N SER A 49 -15.65 2.63 8.63
CA SER A 49 -16.46 2.67 7.41
C SER A 49 -15.60 3.10 6.23
N MET A 50 -15.78 2.45 5.09
CA MET A 50 -15.15 2.81 3.83
C MET A 50 -16.23 3.09 2.80
N ASP A 51 -16.05 4.18 2.06
CA ASP A 51 -16.93 4.53 0.94
C ASP A 51 -17.01 3.38 -0.08
N MET A 52 -18.20 3.18 -0.66
CA MET A 52 -18.46 2.07 -1.57
C MET A 52 -17.63 2.18 -2.86
N ASN A 53 -17.40 3.39 -3.37
CA ASN A 53 -16.60 3.60 -4.57
C ASN A 53 -15.12 3.29 -4.29
N LEU A 54 -14.60 3.71 -3.12
CA LEU A 54 -13.24 3.35 -2.70
C LEU A 54 -13.08 1.83 -2.55
N ARG A 55 -14.04 1.16 -1.90
CA ARG A 55 -14.02 -0.31 -1.78
C ARG A 55 -14.06 -1.00 -3.14
N LYS A 56 -14.90 -0.52 -4.06
CA LYS A 56 -14.99 -1.04 -5.43
C LYS A 56 -13.68 -0.84 -6.19
N ALA A 57 -13.06 0.34 -6.09
CA ALA A 57 -11.79 0.63 -6.75
C ALA A 57 -10.65 -0.26 -6.23
N LEU A 58 -10.53 -0.44 -4.91
CA LEU A 58 -9.58 -1.38 -4.31
C LEU A 58 -9.81 -2.81 -4.82
N TRP A 59 -11.07 -3.25 -4.86
CA TRP A 59 -11.43 -4.57 -5.36
C TRP A 59 -11.02 -4.75 -6.84
N GLN A 60 -11.23 -3.73 -7.68
CA GLN A 60 -10.80 -3.76 -9.08
C GLN A 60 -9.27 -3.86 -9.21
N THR A 61 -8.51 -3.13 -8.39
CA THR A 61 -7.04 -3.28 -8.42
C THR A 61 -6.59 -4.68 -8.05
N VAL A 62 -7.20 -5.28 -7.01
CA VAL A 62 -6.84 -6.62 -6.55
C VAL A 62 -7.18 -7.69 -7.60
N HIS A 63 -8.34 -7.61 -8.24
CA HIS A 63 -8.86 -8.69 -9.10
C HIS A 63 -8.65 -8.46 -10.60
N HIS A 64 -8.52 -7.21 -11.04
CA HIS A 64 -8.39 -6.86 -12.46
C HIS A 64 -7.06 -6.19 -12.81
N GLY A 65 -6.19 -5.94 -11.83
CA GLY A 65 -4.89 -5.37 -12.10
C GLY A 65 -4.95 -3.94 -12.63
N THR A 66 -5.90 -3.13 -12.15
CA THR A 66 -5.96 -1.69 -12.43
C THR A 66 -5.22 -0.89 -11.36
N ASP A 67 -4.64 0.27 -11.69
CA ASP A 67 -4.07 1.15 -10.66
C ASP A 67 -5.14 1.71 -9.71
N PHE A 68 -4.75 1.95 -8.46
CA PHE A 68 -5.55 2.66 -7.46
C PHE A 68 -4.77 3.84 -6.89
N VAL A 69 -5.46 4.96 -6.69
CA VAL A 69 -4.97 6.14 -5.99
C VAL A 69 -6.11 6.70 -5.15
N GLY A 70 -5.90 6.86 -3.85
CA GLY A 70 -6.94 7.40 -2.97
C GLY A 70 -6.46 7.69 -1.56
N ILE A 71 -7.37 8.25 -0.75
CA ILE A 71 -7.15 8.49 0.68
C ILE A 71 -8.06 7.54 1.45
N LEU A 72 -7.48 6.78 2.37
CA LEU A 72 -8.20 5.86 3.26
C LEU A 72 -8.06 6.32 4.71
N GLN A 73 -9.16 6.32 5.46
CA GLN A 73 -9.05 6.48 6.90
C GLN A 73 -8.50 5.18 7.50
N ASN A 74 -7.35 5.25 8.16
CA ASN A 74 -6.67 4.10 8.76
C ASN A 74 -6.35 4.39 10.22
N ARG A 75 -6.01 3.33 10.97
CA ARG A 75 -5.67 3.38 12.38
C ARG A 75 -4.28 2.79 12.61
N LYS A 76 -3.39 3.58 13.23
CA LYS A 76 -2.07 3.13 13.68
C LYS A 76 -2.21 2.13 14.84
N LYS A 77 -1.15 1.42 15.18
CA LYS A 77 -1.12 0.51 16.34
C LYS A 77 -1.46 1.21 17.65
N SER A 78 -1.10 2.48 17.79
CA SER A 78 -1.43 3.33 18.93
C SER A 78 -2.94 3.60 19.09
N GLY A 79 -3.75 3.30 18.07
CA GLY A 79 -5.17 3.65 18.01
C GLY A 79 -5.45 4.98 17.32
N GLU A 80 -4.42 5.78 17.05
CA GLU A 80 -4.50 7.05 16.33
C GLU A 80 -5.04 6.86 14.91
N LEU A 81 -6.01 7.69 14.52
CA LEU A 81 -6.51 7.73 13.15
C LEU A 81 -5.61 8.60 12.29
N PHE A 82 -5.37 8.17 11.05
CA PHE A 82 -4.64 8.95 10.07
C PHE A 82 -5.25 8.78 8.67
N SER A 83 -5.10 9.81 7.85
CA SER A 83 -5.47 9.78 6.44
C SER A 83 -4.33 9.12 5.67
N ASN A 84 -4.51 7.85 5.32
CA ASN A 84 -3.54 7.09 4.52
C ASN A 84 -3.72 7.41 3.04
N PHE A 85 -2.82 8.19 2.48
CA PHE A 85 -2.66 8.25 1.03
C PHE A 85 -2.12 6.92 0.52
N LEU A 86 -2.91 6.20 -0.27
CA LEU A 86 -2.53 4.92 -0.85
C LEU A 86 -2.51 5.03 -2.37
N CYS A 87 -1.35 4.76 -2.95
CA CYS A 87 -1.22 4.39 -4.35
C CYS A 87 -0.92 2.89 -4.44
N MET A 88 -1.68 2.15 -5.22
CA MET A 88 -1.49 0.72 -5.43
C MET A 88 -1.38 0.41 -6.91
N THR A 89 -0.26 -0.19 -7.31
CA THR A 89 0.03 -0.55 -8.71
C THR A 89 0.34 -2.04 -8.79
N PRO A 90 -0.31 -2.78 -9.70
CA PRO A 90 0.02 -4.17 -9.96
C PRO A 90 1.31 -4.27 -10.76
N MET A 91 2.13 -5.28 -10.46
CA MET A 91 3.39 -5.53 -11.12
C MET A 91 3.52 -7.02 -11.47
N LEU A 92 3.82 -7.29 -12.74
CA LEU A 92 4.12 -8.64 -13.20
C LEU A 92 5.62 -8.91 -13.06
N LEU A 93 5.99 -9.88 -12.23
CA LEU A 93 7.38 -10.32 -12.07
C LEU A 93 7.46 -11.81 -12.37
N ARG A 94 8.23 -12.17 -13.41
CA ARG A 94 8.45 -13.58 -13.83
C ARG A 94 7.14 -14.36 -14.03
N GLY A 95 6.13 -13.73 -14.63
CA GLY A 95 4.83 -14.34 -14.89
C GLY A 95 3.87 -14.41 -13.70
N LYS A 96 4.25 -13.86 -12.53
CA LYS A 96 3.40 -13.77 -11.35
C LYS A 96 3.08 -12.32 -11.00
N SER A 97 1.82 -12.03 -10.69
CA SER A 97 1.35 -10.69 -10.32
C SER A 97 1.57 -10.41 -8.83
N TYR A 98 2.00 -9.19 -8.51
CA TYR A 98 2.14 -8.65 -7.16
C TYR A 98 1.48 -7.27 -7.10
N LEU A 99 1.04 -6.85 -5.92
CA LEU A 99 0.50 -5.51 -5.69
C LEU A 99 1.51 -4.68 -4.89
N ILE A 100 1.88 -3.52 -5.43
CA ILE A 100 2.80 -2.59 -4.78
C ILE A 100 1.99 -1.44 -4.20
N GLY A 101 2.04 -1.29 -2.88
CA GLY A 101 1.40 -0.19 -2.17
C GLY A 101 2.42 0.85 -1.75
N VAL A 102 2.17 2.13 -2.05
CA VAL A 102 2.90 3.29 -1.51
C VAL A 102 1.95 4.03 -0.59
N GLN A 103 2.40 4.28 0.63
CA GLN A 103 1.60 4.95 1.66
C GLN A 103 2.25 6.25 2.13
N ALA A 104 1.43 7.21 2.52
CA ALA A 104 1.88 8.41 3.23
C ALA A 104 0.80 8.90 4.20
N ASP A 105 1.23 9.50 5.30
CA ASP A 105 0.32 10.22 6.21
C ASP A 105 -0.06 11.56 5.56
N ALA A 106 -1.32 11.70 5.20
CA ALA A 106 -1.89 12.90 4.61
C ALA A 106 -2.85 13.62 5.58
N THR A 107 -2.76 13.35 6.89
CA THR A 107 -3.70 13.90 7.88
C THR A 107 -3.70 15.43 7.93
N THR A 108 -2.55 16.06 7.65
CA THR A 108 -2.40 17.53 7.66
C THR A 108 -2.60 18.17 6.29
N GLU A 109 -2.75 17.38 5.21
CA GLU A 109 -2.93 17.91 3.85
C GLU A 109 -4.41 17.88 3.46
N TRP A 110 -4.94 19.00 2.96
CA TRP A 110 -6.24 18.99 2.29
C TRP A 110 -6.06 18.46 0.87
N ILE A 111 -6.66 17.30 0.59
CA ILE A 111 -6.54 16.61 -0.69
C ILE A 111 -7.94 16.42 -1.26
N ASP A 112 -8.14 16.96 -2.47
CA ASP A 112 -9.35 16.77 -3.26
C ASP A 112 -9.04 15.80 -4.39
N LEU A 113 -9.62 14.60 -4.33
CA LEU A 113 -9.41 13.55 -5.31
C LEU A 113 -10.05 13.86 -6.67
N ASN A 114 -10.98 14.83 -6.73
CA ASN A 114 -11.55 15.30 -7.99
C ASN A 114 -10.72 16.43 -8.61
N ASN A 115 -9.77 17.00 -7.87
CA ASN A 115 -8.88 18.04 -8.37
C ASN A 115 -7.69 17.41 -9.11
N PRO A 116 -7.52 17.66 -10.42
CA PRO A 116 -6.46 17.05 -11.21
C PRO A 116 -5.05 17.44 -10.75
N ILE A 117 -4.86 18.62 -10.18
CA ILE A 117 -3.56 19.07 -9.66
C ILE A 117 -3.19 18.26 -8.41
N HIS A 118 -4.14 18.07 -7.49
CA HIS A 118 -3.94 17.25 -6.31
C HIS A 118 -3.66 15.79 -6.68
N MET A 119 -4.42 15.25 -7.62
CA MET A 119 -4.19 13.90 -8.14
C MET A 119 -2.84 13.75 -8.83
N GLN A 120 -2.38 14.77 -9.56
CA GLN A 120 -1.04 14.74 -10.15
C GLN A 120 0.06 14.79 -9.07
N LYS A 121 -0.09 15.61 -8.03
CA LYS A 121 0.83 15.65 -6.88
C LYS A 121 0.94 14.27 -6.22
N LEU A 122 -0.21 13.62 -5.99
CA LEU A 122 -0.29 12.27 -5.42
C LEU A 122 0.38 11.22 -6.31
N ARG A 123 0.11 11.26 -7.63
CA ARG A 123 0.77 10.36 -8.59
C ARG A 123 2.27 10.57 -8.65
N ASN A 124 2.75 11.81 -8.54
CA ASN A 124 4.18 12.09 -8.52
C ASN A 124 4.85 11.48 -7.27
N LEU A 125 4.19 11.47 -6.11
CA LEU A 125 4.69 10.77 -4.92
C LEU A 125 4.81 9.26 -5.15
N ALA A 126 3.88 8.67 -5.89
CA ALA A 126 3.95 7.27 -6.29
C ALA A 126 5.05 6.99 -7.34
N GLN A 127 5.39 7.96 -8.20
CA GLN A 127 6.48 7.84 -9.16
C GLN A 127 7.89 7.95 -8.54
N ILE A 128 7.99 8.34 -7.25
CA ILE A 128 9.25 8.34 -6.49
C ILE A 128 9.66 6.91 -6.07
N LEU A 129 8.84 5.89 -6.39
CA LEU A 129 9.26 4.50 -6.30
C LEU A 129 10.64 4.34 -6.96
N PRO A 130 11.60 3.66 -6.32
CA PRO A 130 12.95 3.62 -6.84
C PRO A 130 12.92 3.00 -8.24
N ALA A 131 13.71 3.53 -9.17
CA ALA A 131 14.01 2.90 -10.46
C ALA A 131 14.54 1.44 -10.33
N LYS A 132 14.75 0.97 -9.09
CA LYS A 132 15.13 -0.39 -8.67
C LYS A 132 13.97 -1.18 -8.03
N LEU A 133 12.72 -0.76 -8.20
CA LEU A 133 11.55 -1.40 -7.58
C LEU A 133 11.45 -2.88 -7.96
N GLU A 134 11.73 -3.22 -9.21
CA GLU A 134 11.75 -4.62 -9.67
C GLU A 134 12.77 -5.47 -8.90
N ALA A 135 14.02 -5.00 -8.81
CA ALA A 135 15.07 -5.68 -8.06
C ALA A 135 14.73 -5.80 -6.57
N TYR A 136 14.17 -4.74 -5.98
CA TYR A 136 13.68 -4.77 -4.60
C TYR A 136 12.63 -5.86 -4.41
N ILE A 137 11.55 -5.85 -5.20
CA ILE A 137 10.46 -6.84 -5.11
C ILE A 137 10.99 -8.25 -5.36
N GLN A 138 11.88 -8.43 -6.33
CA GLN A 138 12.50 -9.72 -6.61
C GLN A 138 13.28 -10.25 -5.41
N THR A 139 14.06 -9.42 -4.72
CA THR A 139 14.74 -9.83 -3.48
C THR A 139 13.73 -10.14 -2.38
N GLN A 140 12.74 -9.27 -2.15
CA GLN A 140 11.76 -9.45 -1.08
C GLN A 140 10.89 -10.70 -1.26
N THR A 141 10.46 -10.99 -2.49
CA THR A 141 9.68 -12.20 -2.81
C THR A 141 10.50 -13.46 -2.57
N GLN A 142 11.77 -13.50 -2.99
CA GLN A 142 12.66 -14.63 -2.71
C GLN A 142 12.87 -14.85 -1.22
N ASP A 143 13.08 -13.78 -0.45
CA ASP A 143 13.30 -13.87 1.00
C ASP A 143 12.05 -14.37 1.74
N TYR A 144 10.85 -13.96 1.31
CA TYR A 144 9.60 -14.43 1.90
C TYR A 144 9.38 -15.93 1.67
N TYR A 145 9.58 -16.42 0.44
CA TYR A 145 9.32 -17.82 0.07
C TYR A 145 10.41 -18.81 0.48
N ARG A 146 11.57 -18.35 0.97
CA ARG A 146 12.63 -19.20 1.53
C ARG A 146 12.44 -19.54 3.01
N ARG A 147 11.56 -18.80 3.71
CA ARG A 147 11.24 -19.00 5.13
C ARG A 147 10.11 -20.01 5.27
#